data_AF-A0A3D1IPX1-F1
#
_entry.id   AF-A0A3D1IPX1-F1
#
_cell.length_a   1.000
_cell.length_b   1.000
_cell.length_c   1.000
_cell.angle_alpha   90.00
_cell.angle_beta   90.00
_cell.angle_gamma   90.00
#
_symmetry.space_group_name_H-M   'P 1'
#
loop_
_entity.id
_entity.type
_entity.pdbx_description
1 polymer ?
#
loop_
_entity_poly.entity_id
_entity_poly.type
_entity_poly.pdbx_seq_one_letter_code
_entity_poly.pdbx_strand_id
1 'polypeptide(L)'
;MKSVEVSLLDEALLDLEAGRQFYDGQDPGVGLYFLESVFEDIQSLRNTAGVHPIHFSYQRMLTKRFPFAVYYEVIDDTARVVAVLDMRQNPNGIRSILDWRSIQSDG
;
A
#
# COMPACT_ATOMS: atom_id res chain seq x y z
N MET A 1 11.56 6.53 -20.89
CA MET A 1 11.53 6.45 -19.42
C MET A 1 11.69 5.00 -19.04
N LYS A 2 12.56 4.66 -18.09
CA LYS A 2 12.60 3.31 -17.49
C LYS A 2 11.27 3.12 -16.73
N SER A 3 10.52 2.09 -17.05
CA SER A 3 9.36 1.67 -16.28
C SER A 3 9.84 0.94 -15.04
N VAL A 4 9.40 1.38 -13.86
CA VAL A 4 9.69 0.70 -12.59
C VAL A 4 8.79 -0.53 -12.48
N GLU A 5 9.34 -1.68 -12.09
CA GLU A 5 8.52 -2.85 -11.76
C GLU A 5 7.78 -2.64 -10.44
N VAL A 6 6.62 -3.26 -10.28
CA VAL A 6 5.84 -3.15 -9.03
C VAL A 6 5.65 -4.56 -8.48
N SER A 7 6.08 -4.76 -7.24
CA SER A 7 5.88 -6.01 -6.50
C SER A 7 5.13 -5.73 -5.20
N LEU A 8 4.37 -6.70 -4.74
CA LEU A 8 3.65 -6.63 -3.46
C LEU A 8 4.19 -7.72 -2.55
N LEU A 9 4.48 -7.36 -1.31
CA LEU A 9 4.73 -8.35 -0.26
C LEU A 9 3.42 -9.05 0.13
N ASP A 10 3.55 -10.25 0.70
CA ASP A 10 2.40 -11.03 1.17
C ASP A 10 1.59 -10.24 2.21
N GLU A 11 2.25 -9.47 3.08
CA GLU A 11 1.59 -8.61 4.05
C GLU A 11 0.76 -7.51 3.39
N ALA A 12 1.20 -6.96 2.25
CA ALA A 12 0.43 -5.99 1.50
C ALA A 12 -0.80 -6.64 0.82
N LEU A 13 -0.69 -7.90 0.38
CA LEU A 13 -1.83 -8.66 -0.12
C LEU A 13 -2.85 -8.95 0.99
N LEU A 14 -2.39 -9.27 2.20
CA LEU A 14 -3.25 -9.45 3.38
C LEU A 14 -3.96 -8.16 3.76
N ASP A 15 -3.29 -7.01 3.67
CA ASP A 15 -3.93 -5.71 3.91
C ASP A 15 -5.05 -5.41 2.92
N LEU A 16 -4.82 -5.71 1.63
CA LEU A 16 -5.82 -5.53 0.57
C LEU A 16 -7.05 -6.42 0.82
N GLU A 17 -6.83 -7.68 1.20
CA GLU A 17 -7.92 -8.60 1.51
C GLU A 17 -8.69 -8.16 2.75
N ALA A 18 -8.00 -7.69 3.80
CA ALA A 18 -8.67 -7.12 4.98
C ALA A 18 -9.50 -5.88 4.63
N GLY A 19 -8.98 -5.00 3.77
CA GLY A 19 -9.72 -3.84 3.25
C GLY A 19 -10.95 -4.23 2.43
N ARG A 20 -10.82 -5.23 1.55
CA ARG A 20 -11.93 -5.78 0.76
C ARG A 20 -13.05 -6.29 1.66
N GLN A 21 -12.70 -7.15 2.62
CA GLN A 21 -13.66 -7.73 3.56
C GLN A 21 -14.36 -6.66 4.39
N PHE A 22 -13.63 -5.64 4.84
CA PHE A 22 -14.20 -4.52 5.57
C PHE A 22 -15.27 -3.77 4.76
N TYR A 23 -14.99 -3.48 3.49
CA TYR A 23 -15.93 -2.74 2.63
C TYR A 23 -17.09 -3.60 2.13
N ASP A 24 -16.88 -4.88 1.82
CA ASP A 24 -17.98 -5.81 1.51
C ASP A 24 -18.95 -5.99 2.69
N GLY A 25 -18.45 -5.85 3.92
CA GLY A 25 -19.30 -5.84 5.12
C GLY A 25 -20.18 -4.60 5.27
N GLN A 26 -19.91 -3.52 4.52
CA GLN A 26 -20.72 -2.29 4.56
C GLN A 26 -21.84 -2.31 3.52
N ASP A 27 -21.50 -2.64 2.28
CA ASP A 27 -22.45 -2.73 1.18
C ASP A 27 -21.90 -3.73 0.12
N PRO A 28 -22.69 -4.74 -0.29
CA PRO A 28 -22.27 -5.70 -1.30
C PRO A 28 -21.65 -5.07 -2.54
N GLY A 29 -20.42 -5.48 -2.87
CA GLY A 29 -19.70 -5.04 -4.08
C GLY A 29 -18.78 -3.84 -3.86
N VAL A 30 -18.85 -3.14 -2.72
CA VAL A 30 -17.91 -2.06 -2.40
C VAL A 30 -16.50 -2.60 -2.14
N GLY A 31 -16.35 -3.82 -1.62
CA GLY A 31 -15.04 -4.45 -1.46
C GLY A 31 -14.35 -4.73 -2.78
N LEU A 32 -15.09 -5.20 -3.80
CA LEU A 32 -14.54 -5.36 -5.15
C LEU A 32 -14.09 -4.00 -5.73
N TYR A 33 -14.93 -2.97 -5.61
CA TYR A 33 -14.58 -1.62 -6.05
C TYR A 33 -13.37 -1.04 -5.31
N PHE A 34 -13.23 -1.37 -4.02
CA PHE A 34 -12.02 -1.06 -3.23
C PHE A 34 -10.78 -1.70 -3.85
N LEU A 35 -10.81 -3.01 -4.10
CA LEU A 35 -9.67 -3.70 -4.69
C LEU A 35 -9.28 -3.13 -6.06
N GLU A 36 -10.24 -2.94 -6.95
CA GLU A 36 -9.98 -2.40 -8.29
C GLU A 36 -9.35 -1.00 -8.20
N SER A 37 -9.91 -0.12 -7.38
CA SER A 37 -9.41 1.26 -7.20
C SER A 37 -8.01 1.30 -6.61
N VAL A 38 -7.73 0.51 -5.57
CA VAL A 38 -6.40 0.50 -4.92
C VAL A 38 -5.36 -0.17 -5.81
N PHE A 39 -5.73 -1.21 -6.56
CA PHE A 39 -4.83 -1.85 -7.51
C PHE A 39 -4.45 -0.91 -8.66
N GLU A 40 -5.39 -0.13 -9.18
CA GLU A 40 -5.09 0.94 -10.15
C GLU A 40 -4.08 1.96 -9.60
N ASP A 41 -4.24 2.35 -8.33
CA ASP A 41 -3.29 3.24 -7.67
C ASP A 41 -1.90 2.61 -7.55
N ILE A 42 -1.80 1.35 -7.10
CA ILE A 42 -0.53 0.60 -7.02
C ILE A 42 0.15 0.50 -8.40
N GLN A 43 -0.62 0.21 -9.45
CA GLN A 43 -0.08 0.12 -10.81
C GLN A 43 0.44 1.46 -11.34
N SER A 44 -0.06 2.58 -10.83
CA SER A 44 0.45 3.91 -11.19
C SER A 44 1.90 4.15 -10.71
N LEU A 45 2.37 3.41 -9.69
CA LEU A 45 3.75 3.47 -9.20
C LEU A 45 4.78 3.16 -10.28
N ARG A 46 4.44 2.42 -11.34
CA ARG A 46 5.31 2.19 -12.50
C ARG A 46 5.85 3.48 -13.12
N ASN A 47 5.12 4.59 -12.95
CA ASN A 47 5.44 5.91 -13.47
C ASN A 47 5.74 6.95 -12.38
N THR A 48 5.29 6.72 -11.14
CA THR A 48 5.34 7.71 -10.05
C THR A 48 6.18 7.26 -8.85
N ALA A 49 6.78 6.06 -8.88
CA ALA A 49 7.70 5.63 -7.83
C ALA A 49 8.90 6.60 -7.72
N GLY A 50 9.31 6.93 -6.50
CA GLY A 50 10.40 7.86 -6.23
C GLY A 50 9.98 9.29 -5.93
N VAL A 51 8.76 9.72 -6.29
CA VAL A 51 8.34 11.12 -6.13
C VAL A 51 7.47 11.40 -4.90
N HIS A 52 7.06 10.35 -4.19
CA HIS A 52 6.17 10.47 -3.04
C HIS A 52 6.95 10.79 -1.75
N PRO A 53 6.34 11.54 -0.80
CA PRO A 53 6.99 11.89 0.46
C PRO A 53 7.25 10.65 1.32
N ILE A 54 8.35 10.69 2.08
CA ILE A 54 8.72 9.61 3.00
C ILE A 54 7.98 9.78 4.34
N HIS A 55 7.38 8.70 4.81
CA HIS A 55 6.72 8.57 6.11
C HIS A 55 7.08 7.22 6.72
N PHE A 56 7.55 7.24 7.98
CA PHE A 56 7.96 6.02 8.69
C PHE A 56 8.95 5.17 7.87
N SER A 57 9.96 5.82 7.28
CA SER A 57 11.00 5.22 6.44
C SER A 57 10.56 4.73 5.05
N TYR A 58 9.27 4.77 4.71
CA TYR A 58 8.76 4.36 3.40
C TYR A 58 8.22 5.54 2.59
N GLN A 59 8.27 5.46 1.26
CA GLN A 59 7.52 6.40 0.42
C GLN A 59 6.03 6.10 0.55
N ARG A 60 5.22 7.16 0.67
CA ARG A 60 3.78 7.03 0.92
C ARG A 60 2.96 7.68 -0.18
N MET A 61 2.19 6.87 -0.89
CA MET A 61 1.18 7.32 -1.84
C MET A 61 -0.21 7.17 -1.22
N LEU A 62 -1.04 8.22 -1.28
CA LEU A 62 -2.44 8.13 -0.88
C LEU A 62 -3.27 7.55 -2.02
N THR A 63 -4.22 6.68 -1.71
CA THR A 63 -5.15 6.16 -2.72
C THR A 63 -6.20 7.22 -3.06
N LYS A 64 -6.71 7.18 -4.30
CA LYS A 64 -7.56 8.27 -4.83
C LYS A 64 -8.99 8.23 -4.32
N ARG A 65 -9.51 7.03 -4.02
CA ARG A 65 -10.93 6.78 -3.75
C ARG A 65 -11.23 6.40 -2.32
N PHE A 66 -10.26 5.83 -1.62
CA PHE A 66 -10.41 5.32 -0.27
C PHE A 66 -9.44 6.01 0.67
N PRO A 67 -9.72 6.07 1.97
CA PRO A 67 -8.82 6.69 2.95
C PRO A 67 -7.65 5.75 3.29
N PHE A 68 -6.96 5.23 2.28
CA PHE A 68 -5.86 4.28 2.43
C PHE A 68 -4.55 4.89 1.91
N ALA A 69 -3.43 4.35 2.37
CA ALA A 69 -2.11 4.70 1.85
C ALA A 69 -1.32 3.44 1.49
N VAL A 70 -0.62 3.52 0.37
CA VAL A 70 0.35 2.55 -0.10
C VAL A 70 1.72 2.99 0.40
N TYR A 71 2.35 2.16 1.23
CA TYR A 71 3.72 2.33 1.69
C TYR A 71 4.63 1.41 0.89
N TYR A 72 5.65 1.99 0.25
CA TYR A 72 6.57 1.26 -0.60
C TYR A 72 7.98 1.82 -0.50
N GLU A 73 8.93 1.04 -0.99
CA GLU A 73 10.31 1.44 -1.19
C GLU A 73 10.75 1.16 -2.63
N VAL A 74 11.84 1.78 -3.06
CA VAL A 74 12.40 1.55 -4.39
C VAL A 74 13.75 0.86 -4.22
N ILE A 75 13.84 -0.39 -4.68
CA ILE A 75 15.04 -1.22 -4.65
C ILE A 75 15.27 -1.75 -6.07
N ASP A 76 16.46 -1.54 -6.63
CA ASP A 76 16.87 -2.04 -7.95
C ASP A 76 15.79 -1.86 -9.04
N ASP A 77 15.30 -0.63 -9.21
CA ASP A 77 14.24 -0.27 -10.17
C ASP A 77 12.87 -0.97 -9.92
N THR A 78 12.64 -1.48 -8.71
CA THR A 78 11.36 -2.09 -8.29
C THR A 78 10.73 -1.28 -7.16
N ALA A 79 9.49 -0.84 -7.35
CA ALA A 79 8.63 -0.33 -6.30
C ALA A 79 8.04 -1.52 -5.52
N ARG A 80 8.67 -1.86 -4.40
CA ARG A 80 8.24 -2.93 -3.50
C ARG A 80 7.21 -2.40 -2.52
N VAL A 81 5.94 -2.78 -2.70
CA VAL A 81 4.83 -2.40 -1.82
C VAL A 81 4.89 -3.23 -0.56
N VAL A 82 5.15 -2.56 0.56
CA VAL A 82 5.31 -3.17 1.88
C VAL A 82 3.98 -3.18 2.65
N ALA A 83 3.13 -2.18 2.44
CA ALA A 83 1.84 -2.10 3.14
C ALA A 83 0.77 -1.30 2.39
N VAL A 84 -0.50 -1.62 2.64
CA VAL A 84 -1.67 -0.88 2.15
C VAL A 84 -2.62 -0.60 3.33
N LEU A 85 -2.42 0.51 4.05
CA LEU A 85 -3.04 0.69 5.36
C LEU A 85 -4.16 1.73 5.35
N ASP A 86 -5.22 1.47 6.13
CA ASP A 86 -6.32 2.42 6.38
C ASP A 86 -5.82 3.57 7.26
N MET A 87 -5.86 4.78 6.71
CA MET A 87 -5.36 6.00 7.35
C MET A 87 -6.30 6.54 8.44
N ARG A 88 -7.48 5.95 8.63
CA ARG A 88 -8.39 6.28 9.75
C ARG A 88 -7.97 5.63 11.07
N GLN A 89 -7.03 4.68 11.02
CA GLN A 89 -6.49 4.04 12.21
C GLN A 89 -5.60 4.99 13.02
N ASN A 90 -5.27 4.60 14.26
CA ASN A 90 -4.34 5.35 15.09
C ASN A 90 -2.95 5.40 14.41
N PRO A 91 -2.35 6.58 14.20
CA PRO A 91 -1.06 6.72 13.52
C PRO A 91 0.08 5.98 14.23
N ASN A 92 0.02 5.79 15.55
CA ASN A 92 1.01 4.98 16.27
C ASN A 92 0.89 3.49 15.91
N GLY A 93 -0.32 3.00 15.65
CA GLY A 93 -0.54 1.63 15.19
C GLY A 93 0.02 1.41 13.78
N ILE A 94 -0.20 2.37 12.88
CA ILE A 94 0.39 2.38 11.53
C ILE A 94 1.92 2.30 11.62
N ARG A 95 2.53 3.14 12.47
CA ARG A 95 3.98 3.11 12.68
C ARG A 95 4.46 1.75 13.18
N SER A 96 3.80 1.16 14.19
CA SER A 96 4.20 -0.15 14.71
C SER A 96 4.11 -1.26 13.67
N ILE A 97 3.11 -1.24 12.79
CA ILE A 97 3.00 -2.19 11.67
C ILE A 97 4.21 -2.04 10.73
N LEU A 98 4.55 -0.80 10.36
CA LEU A 98 5.65 -0.52 9.43
C LEU A 98 7.02 -0.85 10.05
N ASP A 99 7.23 -0.53 11.33
CA ASP A 99 8.45 -0.88 12.07
C ASP A 99 8.62 -2.41 12.19
N TRP A 100 7.53 -3.18 12.31
CA TRP A 100 7.59 -4.63 12.30
C TRP A 100 7.95 -5.19 10.91
N ARG A 101 7.39 -4.62 9.84
CA ARG A 101 7.63 -5.07 8.46
C ARG A 101 9.04 -4.71 7.97
N SER A 102 9.65 -3.63 8.47
CA SER A 102 11.03 -3.32 8.15
C SER A 102 12.00 -4.39 8.65
N ILE A 103 11.73 -4.99 9.82
CA ILE A 103 12.59 -6.04 10.40
C ILE A 103 12.55 -7.34 9.56
N GLN A 104 11.44 -7.61 8.89
CA GLN A 104 11.27 -8.82 8.05
C GLN A 104 11.82 -8.64 6.63
N SER A 105 11.99 -7.39 6.17
CA SER A 105 12.43 -7.07 4.81
C SER A 105 13.95 -7.06 4.62
N ASP A 106 14.71 -7.12 5.71
CA ASP A 106 16.19 -7.14 5.79
C ASP A 106 16.78 -8.57 5.92
N GLY A 107 15.94 -9.61 5.75
CA GLY A 107 16.30 -11.04 5.86
C GLY A 107 16.45 -11.76 4.54
#